data_AF-A0AAU1MYG3-F1
#
_entry.id   AF-A0AAU1MYG3-F1
#
_cell.length_a   1.000
_cell.length_b   1.000
_cell.length_c   1.000
_cell.angle_alpha   90.00
_cell.angle_beta   90.00
_cell.angle_gamma   90.00
#
_symmetry.space_group_name_H-M   'P 1'
#
loop_
_entity.id
_entity.type
_entity.pdbx_description
1 polymer ?
#
loop_
_entity_poly.entity_id
_entity_poly.type
_entity_poly.pdbx_seq_one_letter_code
_entity_poly.pdbx_strand_id
1 'polypeptide(L)'
;MPQPSSEFGEALRERRLGAGLSLTALSAVVHYSKAQLSKVERGIKAPSRDLARLCDAALHAGGALISLVATPATGRSKEPARYGIDEEEWVMRLSPGGSSWFQPVGRREVVSAGAASLVSWGTGSQGRVSTTGGVGMLDASRSLFTHYRRLGQSVEPGFLLPGLIAQTHTLRELSAHVDPRTRQELLALGSRYAEYVGWLVQETGDEQAALWWTQRAVDLAAAGGDRALAGYALVRRALVTLYQDDAEQTVALARQAQSGMLPPRIRGLAAQREAQGHALAGDFDACLRALDRARTLLARQESEGDAPVIGSMHLPDSVGMITGWCLFDLGQPRQAAEELDRQLALVSPDAVRTQVRYGVRRALAYASHGEIDQACTLAAPLLDGVAAVRSATVTIDLRRLARVLARHSGHALVRRLEPRLAVLSRLPVS
;
A
#
# COMPACT_ATOMS: atom_id res chain seq x y z
N MET A 1 -3.93 -23.68 2.59
CA MET A 1 -2.50 -24.07 2.53
C MET A 1 -2.16 -24.35 1.07
N PRO A 2 -0.98 -23.96 0.56
CA PRO A 2 -0.61 -24.23 -0.83
C PRO A 2 -0.56 -25.75 -1.07
N GLN A 3 -1.25 -26.20 -2.13
CA GLN A 3 -1.28 -27.61 -2.55
C GLN A 3 0.04 -27.97 -3.25
N PRO A 4 0.60 -29.16 -3.05
CA PRO A 4 1.73 -29.63 -3.85
C PRO A 4 1.31 -29.71 -5.33
N SER A 5 2.07 -29.07 -6.22
CA SER A 5 1.88 -29.15 -7.67
C SER A 5 3.01 -29.98 -8.27
N SER A 6 2.65 -31.07 -8.96
CA SER A 6 3.61 -31.86 -9.75
C SER A 6 4.15 -31.04 -10.92
N GLU A 7 3.29 -30.23 -11.56
CA GLU A 7 3.65 -29.37 -12.70
C GLU A 7 4.77 -28.39 -12.36
N PHE A 8 4.71 -27.74 -11.18
CA PHE A 8 5.80 -26.86 -10.73
C PHE A 8 7.10 -27.65 -10.54
N GLY A 9 7.02 -28.82 -9.91
CA GLY A 9 8.19 -29.65 -9.63
C GLY A 9 8.89 -30.14 -10.91
N GLU A 10 8.10 -30.57 -11.90
CA GLU A 10 8.56 -30.99 -13.22
C GLU A 10 9.21 -29.83 -13.98
N ALA A 11 8.52 -28.68 -14.07
CA ALA A 11 9.04 -27.49 -14.74
C ALA A 11 10.34 -26.96 -14.10
N LEU A 12 10.41 -26.97 -12.76
CA LEU A 12 11.63 -26.60 -12.03
C LEU A 12 12.78 -27.53 -12.36
N ARG A 13 12.53 -28.85 -12.36
CA ARG A 13 13.55 -29.86 -12.64
C ARG A 13 14.04 -29.76 -14.08
N GLU A 14 13.13 -29.63 -15.04
CA GLU A 14 13.45 -29.49 -16.46
C GLU A 14 14.36 -28.28 -16.70
N ARG A 15 13.94 -27.10 -16.22
CA ARG A 15 14.72 -25.85 -16.38
C ARG A 15 16.07 -25.91 -15.66
N ARG A 16 16.11 -26.47 -14.45
CA ARG A 16 17.37 -26.64 -13.71
C ARG A 16 18.35 -27.53 -14.47
N LEU A 17 17.88 -28.65 -15.02
CA LEU A 17 18.72 -29.56 -15.82
C LEU A 17 19.13 -28.93 -17.15
N GLY A 18 18.23 -28.21 -17.82
CA GLY A 18 18.54 -27.45 -19.04
C GLY A 18 19.58 -26.36 -18.82
N ALA A 19 19.61 -25.74 -17.63
CA ALA A 19 20.64 -24.79 -17.21
C ALA A 19 21.94 -25.46 -16.71
N GLY A 20 22.04 -26.79 -16.74
CA GLY A 20 23.22 -27.53 -16.27
C GLY A 20 23.44 -27.47 -14.75
N LEU A 21 22.44 -27.06 -13.97
CA LEU A 21 22.59 -26.86 -12.52
C LEU A 21 22.26 -28.14 -11.74
N SER A 22 23.12 -28.49 -10.79
CA SER A 22 22.76 -29.47 -9.76
C SER A 22 21.80 -28.86 -8.73
N LEU A 23 21.08 -29.71 -7.97
CA LEU A 23 20.28 -29.22 -6.83
C LEU A 23 21.14 -28.51 -5.78
N THR A 24 22.41 -28.91 -5.62
CA THR A 24 23.35 -28.23 -4.70
C THR A 24 23.71 -26.84 -5.22
N ALA A 25 23.96 -26.70 -6.54
CA ALA A 25 24.24 -25.41 -7.14
C ALA A 25 23.03 -24.47 -7.03
N LEU A 26 21.82 -24.95 -7.35
CA LEU A 26 20.60 -24.15 -7.19
C LEU A 26 20.37 -23.77 -5.72
N SER A 27 20.59 -24.70 -4.78
CA SER A 27 20.50 -24.47 -3.34
C SER A 27 21.36 -23.30 -2.87
N ALA A 28 22.59 -23.20 -3.38
CA ALA A 28 23.50 -22.10 -3.07
C ALA A 28 22.99 -20.75 -3.60
N VAL A 29 22.41 -20.73 -4.80
CA VAL A 29 21.92 -19.49 -5.45
C VAL A 29 20.65 -18.97 -4.79
N VAL A 30 19.67 -19.84 -4.49
CA VAL A 30 18.38 -19.39 -3.94
C VAL A 30 18.34 -19.35 -2.41
N HIS A 31 19.43 -19.75 -1.74
CA HIS A 31 19.53 -19.82 -0.27
C HIS A 31 18.40 -20.66 0.38
N TYR A 32 18.04 -21.77 -0.27
CA TYR A 32 17.16 -22.82 0.27
C TYR A 32 17.92 -24.14 0.35
N SER A 33 17.57 -25.00 1.31
CA SER A 33 18.25 -26.28 1.46
C SER A 33 17.97 -27.22 0.27
N LYS A 34 18.99 -27.98 -0.14
CA LYS A 34 18.88 -29.05 -1.14
C LYS A 34 17.72 -30.01 -0.84
N ALA A 35 17.52 -30.37 0.43
CA ALA A 35 16.45 -31.25 0.86
C ALA A 35 15.06 -30.64 0.61
N GLN A 36 14.91 -29.33 0.80
CA GLN A 36 13.66 -28.64 0.49
C GLN A 36 13.42 -28.59 -1.02
N LEU A 37 14.42 -28.21 -1.82
CA LEU A 37 14.30 -28.18 -3.28
C LEU A 37 13.97 -29.57 -3.86
N SER A 38 14.60 -30.63 -3.34
CA SER A 38 14.29 -32.02 -3.73
C SER A 38 12.86 -32.45 -3.38
N LYS A 39 12.28 -31.97 -2.28
CA LYS A 39 10.88 -32.23 -1.95
C LYS A 39 9.93 -31.47 -2.88
N VAL A 40 10.31 -30.25 -3.29
CA VAL A 40 9.54 -29.44 -4.24
C VAL A 40 9.56 -30.06 -5.64
N GLU A 41 10.72 -30.44 -6.17
CA GLU A 41 10.83 -31.09 -7.49
C GLU A 41 10.09 -32.43 -7.58
N ARG A 42 9.87 -33.11 -6.45
CA ARG A 42 9.12 -34.37 -6.38
C ARG A 42 7.64 -34.17 -6.09
N GLY A 43 7.15 -32.94 -6.00
CA GLY A 43 5.75 -32.66 -5.64
C GLY A 43 5.37 -33.04 -4.20
N ILE A 44 6.34 -33.27 -3.31
CA ILE A 44 6.09 -33.63 -1.90
C ILE A 44 5.77 -32.40 -1.06
N LYS A 45 6.34 -31.25 -1.43
CA LYS A 45 6.14 -29.97 -0.73
C LYS A 45 5.80 -28.89 -1.73
N ALA A 46 4.74 -28.13 -1.46
CA ALA A 46 4.39 -26.97 -2.27
C ALA A 46 5.47 -25.88 -2.17
N PRO A 47 5.87 -25.23 -3.29
CA PRO A 47 6.75 -24.08 -3.25
C PRO A 47 6.07 -22.89 -2.57
N SER A 48 6.81 -22.11 -1.80
CA SER A 48 6.37 -20.76 -1.45
C SER A 48 6.55 -19.83 -2.64
N ARG A 49 5.75 -18.77 -2.74
CA ARG A 49 5.91 -17.77 -3.80
C ARG A 49 7.30 -17.15 -3.85
N ASP A 50 7.89 -16.87 -2.68
CA ASP A 50 9.27 -16.37 -2.59
C ASP A 50 10.29 -17.35 -3.17
N LEU A 51 10.07 -18.67 -3.00
CA LEU A 51 10.93 -19.69 -3.59
C LEU A 51 10.73 -19.74 -5.10
N ALA A 52 9.49 -19.67 -5.57
CA ALA A 52 9.18 -19.64 -6.99
C ALA A 52 9.86 -18.45 -7.69
N ARG A 53 9.80 -17.25 -7.12
CA ARG A 53 10.48 -16.04 -7.64
C ARG A 53 12.00 -16.21 -7.71
N LEU A 54 12.62 -16.72 -6.66
CA LEU A 54 14.07 -16.94 -6.65
C LEU A 54 14.50 -17.98 -7.67
N CYS A 55 13.74 -19.08 -7.82
CA CYS A 55 14.00 -20.07 -8.85
C CYS A 55 13.75 -19.53 -10.27
N ASP A 56 12.70 -18.73 -10.47
CA ASP A 56 12.38 -18.11 -11.75
C ASP A 56 13.52 -17.19 -12.21
N ALA A 57 14.01 -16.33 -11.31
CA ALA A 57 15.15 -15.46 -11.55
C ALA A 57 16.44 -16.25 -11.82
N ALA A 58 16.78 -17.23 -10.96
CA ALA A 58 18.01 -18.01 -11.08
C ALA A 58 18.08 -18.84 -12.37
N LEU A 59 16.93 -19.24 -12.91
CA LEU A 59 16.80 -20.05 -14.11
C LEU A 59 16.37 -19.24 -15.35
N HIS A 60 16.29 -17.91 -15.23
CA HIS A 60 15.84 -16.99 -16.30
C HIS A 60 14.51 -17.44 -16.92
N ALA A 61 13.54 -17.81 -16.09
CA ALA A 61 12.29 -18.44 -16.53
C ALA A 61 11.21 -17.43 -16.97
N GLY A 62 11.45 -16.12 -16.78
CA GLY A 62 10.59 -15.05 -17.32
C GLY A 62 9.15 -15.10 -16.81
N GLY A 63 8.96 -15.49 -15.55
CA GLY A 63 7.64 -15.64 -14.91
C GLY A 63 7.00 -17.01 -15.05
N ALA A 64 7.56 -17.92 -15.85
CA ALA A 64 6.96 -19.23 -16.10
C ALA A 64 6.80 -20.05 -14.81
N LEU A 65 7.78 -20.04 -13.90
CA LEU A 65 7.67 -20.77 -12.63
C LEU A 65 6.73 -20.06 -11.64
N ILE A 66 6.67 -18.73 -11.69
CA ILE A 66 5.76 -17.95 -10.85
C ILE A 66 4.29 -18.24 -11.23
N SER A 67 4.00 -18.34 -12.53
CA SER A 67 2.64 -18.60 -13.04
C SER A 67 2.03 -19.91 -12.53
N LEU A 68 2.86 -20.93 -12.29
CA LEU A 68 2.44 -22.24 -11.77
C LEU A 68 2.10 -22.24 -10.28
N VAL A 69 2.42 -21.16 -9.56
CA VAL A 69 2.12 -20.98 -8.12
C VAL A 69 1.05 -19.90 -7.91
N ALA A 70 0.70 -19.15 -8.95
CA ALA A 70 -0.35 -18.15 -8.89
C ALA A 70 -1.72 -18.84 -8.75
N THR A 71 -2.38 -18.65 -7.62
CA THR A 71 -3.79 -19.05 -7.49
C THR A 71 -4.64 -18.10 -8.34
N PRO A 72 -5.53 -18.57 -9.22
CA PRO A 72 -6.47 -17.69 -9.89
C PRO A 72 -7.30 -16.95 -8.84
N ALA A 73 -7.42 -15.63 -8.98
CA ALA A 73 -8.23 -14.79 -8.09
C ALA A 73 -9.72 -15.18 -8.21
N THR A 74 -10.15 -16.19 -7.47
CA THR A 74 -11.56 -16.57 -7.34
C THR A 74 -12.24 -15.56 -6.43
N GLY A 75 -12.57 -14.41 -6.99
CA GLY A 75 -13.26 -13.34 -6.29
C GLY A 75 -13.09 -12.03 -7.03
N ARG A 76 -13.87 -11.82 -8.10
CA ARG A 76 -14.10 -10.46 -8.61
C ARG A 76 -14.57 -9.62 -7.43
N SER A 77 -13.73 -8.70 -6.96
CA SER A 77 -14.16 -7.65 -6.06
C SER A 77 -15.30 -6.91 -6.76
N LYS A 78 -16.53 -7.09 -6.28
CA LYS A 78 -17.68 -6.33 -6.75
C LYS A 78 -17.29 -4.86 -6.62
N GLU A 79 -17.44 -4.11 -7.71
CA GLU A 79 -17.30 -2.66 -7.68
C GLU A 79 -18.19 -2.15 -6.54
N PRO A 80 -17.66 -1.37 -5.57
CA PRO A 80 -18.51 -0.81 -4.54
C PRO A 80 -19.62 -0.02 -5.22
N ALA A 81 -20.86 -0.23 -4.78
CA ALA A 81 -22.01 0.46 -5.34
C ALA A 81 -21.75 1.97 -5.33
N ARG A 82 -22.02 2.65 -6.45
CA ARG A 82 -21.95 4.11 -6.54
C ARG A 82 -23.08 4.67 -5.68
N TYR A 83 -22.78 5.12 -4.47
CA TYR A 83 -23.74 5.85 -3.64
C TYR A 83 -23.72 7.32 -4.02
N GLY A 84 -24.90 7.95 -4.08
CA GLY A 84 -24.98 9.40 -4.25
C GLY A 84 -24.36 10.12 -3.05
N ILE A 85 -23.71 11.27 -3.27
CA ILE A 85 -23.09 12.09 -2.21
C ILE A 85 -24.09 12.43 -1.08
N ASP A 86 -25.39 12.46 -1.38
CA ASP A 86 -26.51 12.79 -0.49
C ASP A 86 -27.17 11.59 0.23
N GLU A 87 -26.72 10.34 0.02
CA GLU A 87 -27.46 9.16 0.52
C GLU A 87 -26.96 8.56 1.84
N GLU A 88 -25.87 9.09 2.42
CA GLU A 88 -25.19 8.46 3.55
C GLU A 88 -24.97 9.42 4.73
N GLU A 89 -25.49 9.04 5.89
CA GLU A 89 -25.30 9.74 7.17
C GLU A 89 -24.25 9.00 8.01
N TRP A 90 -23.42 9.77 8.70
CA TRP A 90 -22.38 9.24 9.57
C TRP A 90 -22.79 9.41 11.01
N VAL A 91 -22.82 8.31 11.75
CA VAL A 91 -23.05 8.37 13.19
C VAL A 91 -21.69 8.30 13.88
N MET A 92 -21.32 9.40 14.53
CA MET A 92 -20.25 9.39 15.51
C MET A 92 -20.79 8.70 16.76
N ARG A 93 -20.29 7.51 17.05
CA ARG A 93 -20.59 6.83 18.32
C ARG A 93 -19.55 7.26 19.35
N LEU A 94 -20.05 7.77 20.48
CA LEU A 94 -19.26 8.13 21.64
C LEU A 94 -19.47 7.04 22.69
N SER A 95 -18.38 6.39 23.10
CA SER A 95 -18.39 5.54 24.29
C SER A 95 -18.43 6.42 25.54
N PRO A 96 -19.06 5.98 26.65
CA PRO A 96 -18.95 6.62 27.96
C PRO A 96 -17.49 6.80 28.43
N GLY A 97 -16.54 6.03 27.88
CA GLY A 97 -15.09 6.18 28.12
C GLY A 97 -14.39 7.24 27.26
N GLY A 98 -15.12 8.04 26.48
CA GLY A 98 -14.57 9.13 25.65
C GLY A 98 -13.98 8.70 24.31
N SER A 99 -13.98 7.40 23.97
CA SER A 99 -13.60 6.94 22.64
C SER A 99 -14.70 7.27 21.63
N SER A 100 -14.29 7.77 20.47
CA SER A 100 -15.19 8.08 19.35
C SER A 100 -14.80 7.27 18.12
N TRP A 101 -15.79 6.72 17.43
CA TRP A 101 -15.59 6.14 16.10
C TRP A 101 -16.75 6.50 15.20
N PHE A 102 -16.44 6.60 13.91
CA PHE A 102 -17.39 6.93 12.87
C PHE A 102 -17.84 5.65 12.19
N GLN A 103 -19.16 5.45 12.10
CA GLN A 103 -19.74 4.35 11.34
C GLN A 103 -20.62 4.94 10.23
N PRO A 104 -20.45 4.51 8.96
CA PRO A 104 -21.38 4.87 7.90
C PRO A 104 -22.70 4.15 8.16
N VAL A 105 -23.82 4.87 8.04
CA VAL A 105 -25.17 4.31 8.19
C VAL A 105 -25.98 4.70 6.97
N GLY A 106 -26.61 3.71 6.33
CA GLY A 106 -27.55 4.01 5.26
C GLY A 106 -28.74 4.77 5.83
N ARG A 107 -29.26 5.80 5.14
CA ARG A 107 -30.44 6.56 5.61
C ARG A 107 -31.63 5.67 6.04
N ARG A 108 -31.79 4.50 5.43
CA ARG A 108 -32.84 3.51 5.78
C ARG A 108 -32.57 2.79 7.11
N GLU A 109 -31.31 2.58 7.47
CA GLU A 109 -30.92 1.91 8.72
C GLU A 109 -31.10 2.84 9.92
N VAL A 110 -30.86 4.15 9.77
CA VAL A 110 -31.15 5.19 10.76
C VAL A 110 -32.64 5.20 11.15
N VAL A 111 -33.52 5.02 10.17
CA VAL A 111 -34.98 4.96 10.37
C VAL A 111 -35.41 3.66 11.08
N SER A 112 -34.75 2.54 10.82
CA SER A 112 -35.09 1.24 11.43
C SER A 112 -34.51 1.02 12.83
N ALA A 113 -33.40 1.68 13.20
CA ALA A 113 -32.71 1.45 14.48
C ALA A 113 -33.37 2.13 15.69
N GLY A 114 -34.48 2.85 15.51
CA GLY A 114 -35.17 3.56 16.58
C GLY A 114 -34.40 4.81 17.02
N ALA A 115 -34.93 5.98 16.69
CA ALA A 115 -34.38 7.30 16.97
C ALA A 115 -34.25 7.68 18.47
N ALA A 116 -34.18 6.73 19.39
CA ALA A 116 -34.29 6.97 20.83
C ALA A 116 -32.99 7.43 21.52
N SER A 117 -31.86 7.57 20.81
CA SER A 117 -30.63 8.12 21.42
C SER A 117 -29.76 8.94 20.47
N LEU A 118 -30.24 9.27 19.27
CA LEU A 118 -29.55 10.23 18.42
C LEU A 118 -29.97 11.63 18.86
N VAL A 119 -29.14 12.27 19.68
CA VAL A 119 -29.13 13.74 19.74
C VAL A 119 -28.69 14.19 18.35
N SER A 120 -29.65 14.35 17.44
CA SER A 120 -29.44 15.21 16.29
C SER A 120 -29.32 16.61 16.87
N TRP A 121 -28.10 17.17 16.87
CA TRP A 121 -28.00 18.62 16.93
C TRP A 121 -28.64 19.12 15.65
N GLY A 122 -29.91 19.49 15.78
CA GLY A 122 -30.68 20.09 14.71
C GLY A 122 -29.87 21.23 14.15
N THR A 123 -29.56 21.12 12.85
CA THR A 123 -29.12 22.23 12.03
C THR A 123 -30.25 23.26 11.99
N GLY A 124 -30.40 24.05 13.06
CA GLY A 124 -31.06 25.35 12.95
C GLY A 124 -30.39 26.07 11.80
N SER A 125 -31.19 26.67 10.91
CA SER A 125 -30.77 27.25 9.62
C SER A 125 -29.38 27.88 9.71
N GLN A 126 -28.35 27.15 9.27
CA GLN A 126 -27.01 27.71 9.24
C GLN A 126 -27.03 28.78 8.15
N GLY A 127 -26.87 30.04 8.56
CA GLY A 127 -26.80 31.16 7.63
C GLY A 127 -25.63 31.00 6.68
N ARG A 128 -25.70 31.63 5.49
CA ARG A 128 -24.56 31.66 4.55
C ARG A 128 -23.30 32.13 5.29
N VAL A 129 -22.21 31.38 5.12
CA VAL A 129 -20.90 31.77 5.66
C VAL A 129 -20.40 32.97 4.86
N SER A 130 -19.83 33.98 5.53
CA SER A 130 -19.22 35.10 4.84
C SER A 130 -18.06 34.62 3.96
N THR A 131 -17.85 35.26 2.81
CA THR A 131 -16.75 34.89 1.89
C THR A 131 -15.40 34.89 2.61
N THR A 132 -15.12 35.90 3.43
CA THR A 132 -13.92 35.98 4.26
C THR A 132 -13.81 34.83 5.25
N GLY A 133 -14.92 34.41 5.87
CA GLY A 133 -14.96 33.27 6.79
C GLY A 133 -14.69 31.94 6.06
N GLY A 134 -15.24 31.77 4.86
CA GLY A 134 -15.00 30.59 4.02
C GLY A 134 -13.53 30.43 3.60
N VAL A 135 -12.90 31.54 3.18
CA VAL A 135 -11.46 31.55 2.82
C VAL A 135 -10.59 31.26 4.05
N GLY A 136 -10.87 31.88 5.20
CA GLY A 136 -10.11 31.61 6.43
C GLY A 136 -10.21 30.14 6.89
N MET A 137 -11.38 29.53 6.76
CA MET A 137 -11.58 28.10 7.04
C MET A 137 -10.78 27.20 6.08
N LEU A 138 -10.76 27.54 4.79
CA LEU A 138 -9.99 26.81 3.79
C LEU A 138 -8.49 26.80 4.11
N ASP A 139 -7.92 27.96 4.45
CA ASP A 139 -6.49 28.11 4.79
C ASP A 139 -6.13 27.35 6.08
N ALA A 140 -6.99 27.44 7.09
CA ALA A 140 -6.83 26.68 8.33
C ALA A 140 -6.87 25.17 8.08
N SER A 141 -7.84 24.68 7.31
CA SER A 141 -7.93 23.26 6.94
C SER A 141 -6.76 22.80 6.08
N ARG A 142 -6.24 23.64 5.16
CA ARG A 142 -5.03 23.30 4.39
C ARG A 142 -3.82 23.12 5.30
N SER A 143 -3.66 24.02 6.26
CA SER A 143 -2.60 23.93 7.26
C SER A 143 -2.73 22.68 8.12
N LEU A 144 -3.93 22.38 8.61
CA LEU A 144 -4.22 21.16 9.38
C LEU A 144 -3.93 19.90 8.58
N PHE A 145 -4.27 19.86 7.29
CA PHE A 145 -3.99 18.71 6.42
C PHE A 145 -2.49 18.41 6.37
N THR A 146 -1.66 19.44 6.18
CA THR A 146 -0.21 19.29 6.18
C THR A 146 0.31 18.72 7.50
N HIS A 147 -0.24 19.17 8.64
CA HIS A 147 0.12 18.63 9.96
C HIS A 147 -0.29 17.17 10.12
N TYR A 148 -1.52 16.81 9.72
CA TYR A 148 -1.99 15.41 9.77
C TYR A 148 -1.13 14.48 8.92
N ARG A 149 -0.68 14.94 7.75
CA ARG A 149 0.19 14.14 6.87
C ARG A 149 1.59 13.91 7.46
N ARG A 150 2.14 14.90 8.16
CA ARG A 150 3.39 14.76 8.91
C ARG A 150 3.22 13.79 10.08
N LEU A 151 2.19 13.99 10.91
CA LEU A 151 1.90 13.11 12.05
C LEU A 151 1.69 11.66 11.63
N GLY A 152 1.00 11.40 10.52
CA GLY A 152 0.76 10.02 10.07
C GLY A 152 2.01 9.27 9.63
N GLN A 153 3.18 9.93 9.55
CA GLN A 153 4.45 9.21 9.44
C GLN A 153 4.94 8.61 10.75
N SER A 154 4.52 9.10 11.92
CA SER A 154 5.06 8.64 13.20
C SER A 154 4.02 7.99 14.12
N VAL A 155 2.73 8.20 13.87
CA VAL A 155 1.65 7.67 14.72
C VAL A 155 0.81 6.60 14.06
N GLU A 156 0.15 5.78 14.88
CA GLU A 156 -0.85 4.80 14.47
C GLU A 156 -2.08 5.47 13.80
N PRO A 157 -2.66 4.89 12.73
CA PRO A 157 -3.80 5.48 12.02
C PRO A 157 -4.99 5.85 12.91
N GLY A 158 -5.30 5.04 13.93
CA GLY A 158 -6.45 5.22 14.81
C GLY A 158 -6.49 6.58 15.53
N PHE A 159 -5.33 7.20 15.81
CA PHE A 159 -5.28 8.53 16.43
C PHE A 159 -5.64 9.67 15.48
N LEU A 160 -5.50 9.46 14.17
CA LEU A 160 -5.70 10.50 13.15
C LEU A 160 -7.03 10.37 12.43
N LEU A 161 -7.51 9.14 12.23
CA LEU A 161 -8.71 8.85 11.46
C LEU A 161 -9.94 9.66 11.92
N PRO A 162 -10.28 9.76 13.23
CA PRO A 162 -11.45 10.54 13.64
C PRO A 162 -11.38 12.01 13.23
N GLY A 163 -10.22 12.65 13.41
CA GLY A 163 -10.03 14.06 13.05
C GLY A 163 -10.07 14.30 11.54
N LEU A 164 -9.45 13.41 10.76
CA LEU A 164 -9.46 13.50 9.30
C LEU A 164 -10.86 13.26 8.71
N ILE A 165 -11.60 12.29 9.25
CA ILE A 165 -12.99 12.02 8.85
C ILE A 165 -13.87 13.23 9.16
N ALA A 166 -13.80 13.77 10.39
CA ALA A 166 -14.53 14.96 10.78
C ALA A 166 -14.24 16.15 9.85
N GLN A 167 -12.96 16.42 9.56
CA GLN A 167 -12.56 17.49 8.63
C GLN A 167 -13.10 17.28 7.21
N THR A 168 -13.13 16.03 6.72
CA THR A 168 -13.74 15.70 5.42
C THR A 168 -15.22 16.11 5.38
N HIS A 169 -15.96 15.78 6.45
CA HIS A 169 -17.38 16.14 6.55
C HIS A 169 -17.60 17.65 6.68
N THR A 170 -16.83 18.32 7.54
CA THR A 170 -16.91 19.77 7.73
C THR A 170 -16.68 20.52 6.41
N LEU A 171 -15.66 20.14 5.64
CA LEU A 171 -15.37 20.77 4.34
C LEU A 171 -16.51 20.58 3.33
N ARG A 172 -17.10 19.38 3.29
CA ARG A 172 -18.28 19.09 2.46
C ARG A 172 -19.48 19.94 2.86
N GLU A 173 -19.77 20.05 4.16
CA GLU A 173 -20.91 20.81 4.67
C GLU A 173 -20.74 22.32 4.46
N LEU A 174 -19.55 22.86 4.73
CA LEU A 174 -19.23 24.26 4.45
C LEU A 174 -19.38 24.59 2.96
N SER A 175 -19.03 23.66 2.07
CA SER A 175 -19.14 23.86 0.62
C SER A 175 -20.56 24.18 0.13
N ALA A 176 -21.60 23.78 0.89
CA ALA A 176 -22.99 24.08 0.57
C ALA A 176 -23.42 25.52 0.93
N HIS A 177 -22.62 26.23 1.73
CA HIS A 177 -22.97 27.52 2.33
C HIS A 177 -22.09 28.70 1.87
N VAL A 178 -21.20 28.47 0.90
CA VAL A 178 -20.23 29.46 0.37
C VAL A 178 -20.47 29.78 -1.10
N ASP A 179 -19.71 30.71 -1.66
CA ASP A 179 -19.75 31.04 -3.10
C ASP A 179 -19.16 29.90 -3.97
N PRO A 180 -19.46 29.86 -5.28
CA PRO A 180 -19.06 28.77 -6.17
C PRO A 180 -17.55 28.51 -6.25
N ARG A 181 -16.71 29.55 -6.14
CA ARG A 181 -15.25 29.39 -6.21
C ARG A 181 -14.74 28.74 -4.92
N THR A 182 -15.10 29.28 -3.77
CA THR A 182 -14.73 28.72 -2.46
C THR A 182 -15.28 27.30 -2.31
N ARG A 183 -16.49 27.03 -2.81
CA ARG A 183 -17.08 25.67 -2.88
C ARG A 183 -16.15 24.71 -3.61
N GLN A 184 -15.62 25.10 -4.76
CA GLN A 184 -14.72 24.27 -5.56
C GLN A 184 -13.45 23.90 -4.78
N GLU A 185 -12.84 24.90 -4.14
CA GLU A 185 -11.58 24.74 -3.38
C GLU A 185 -11.79 23.88 -2.11
N LEU A 186 -12.91 24.05 -1.40
CA LEU A 186 -13.29 23.22 -0.24
C LEU A 186 -13.52 21.76 -0.64
N LEU A 187 -14.21 21.51 -1.76
CA LEU A 187 -14.45 20.15 -2.26
C LEU A 187 -13.15 19.48 -2.74
N ALA A 188 -12.27 20.24 -3.39
CA ALA A 188 -10.94 19.77 -3.77
C ALA A 188 -10.11 19.39 -2.53
N LEU A 189 -10.10 20.22 -1.48
CA LEU A 189 -9.41 19.90 -0.23
C LEU A 189 -10.07 18.70 0.50
N GLY A 190 -11.40 18.65 0.55
CA GLY A 190 -12.14 17.52 1.11
C GLY A 190 -11.81 16.20 0.41
N SER A 191 -11.63 16.21 -0.92
CA SER A 191 -11.18 15.04 -1.67
C SER A 191 -9.78 14.56 -1.23
N ARG A 192 -8.86 15.48 -0.89
CA ARG A 192 -7.51 15.15 -0.41
C ARG A 192 -7.54 14.57 1.00
N TYR A 193 -8.41 15.06 1.87
CA TYR A 193 -8.66 14.44 3.17
C TYR A 193 -9.19 13.01 3.01
N ALA A 194 -10.26 12.81 2.21
CA ALA A 194 -10.83 11.49 1.96
C ALA A 194 -9.80 10.51 1.35
N GLU A 195 -8.97 10.99 0.43
CA GLU A 195 -7.88 10.21 -0.17
C GLU A 195 -6.89 9.70 0.86
N TYR A 196 -6.48 10.59 1.78
CA TYR A 196 -5.55 10.27 2.84
C TYR A 196 -6.17 9.37 3.92
N VAL A 197 -7.44 9.58 4.26
CA VAL A 197 -8.22 8.65 5.12
C VAL A 197 -8.20 7.26 4.52
N GLY A 198 -8.51 7.12 3.22
CA GLY A 198 -8.48 5.84 2.55
C GLY A 198 -7.09 5.19 2.57
N TRP A 199 -6.01 5.97 2.58
CA TRP A 199 -4.65 5.43 2.76
C TRP A 199 -4.40 4.94 4.19
N LEU A 200 -4.77 5.71 5.21
CA LEU A 200 -4.63 5.32 6.61
C LEU A 200 -5.49 4.09 6.97
N VAL A 201 -6.69 3.97 6.40
CA VAL A 201 -7.55 2.78 6.56
C VAL A 201 -6.92 1.55 5.89
N GLN A 202 -6.25 1.72 4.75
CA GLN A 202 -5.47 0.61 4.17
C GLN A 202 -4.34 0.16 5.12
N GLU A 203 -3.72 1.11 5.81
CA GLU A 203 -2.69 0.82 6.80
C GLU A 203 -3.25 0.10 8.03
N THR A 204 -4.57 0.12 8.29
CA THR A 204 -5.21 -0.75 9.30
C THR A 204 -5.55 -2.15 8.78
N GLY A 205 -5.46 -2.37 7.47
CA GLY A 205 -5.76 -3.67 6.83
C GLY A 205 -7.20 -3.82 6.36
N ASP A 206 -8.04 -2.79 6.48
CA ASP A 206 -9.40 -2.80 5.93
C ASP A 206 -9.40 -2.31 4.46
N GLU A 207 -9.17 -3.25 3.55
CA GLU A 207 -9.12 -2.96 2.11
C GLU A 207 -10.47 -2.47 1.56
N GLN A 208 -11.60 -2.95 2.09
CA GLN A 208 -12.93 -2.57 1.61
C GLN A 208 -13.23 -1.12 1.98
N ALA A 209 -13.02 -0.75 3.24
CA ALA A 209 -13.20 0.63 3.68
C ALA A 209 -12.19 1.56 3.00
N ALA A 210 -10.95 1.13 2.76
CA ALA A 210 -9.97 1.91 2.01
C ALA A 210 -10.44 2.24 0.58
N LEU A 211 -11.02 1.26 -0.13
CA LEU A 211 -11.58 1.47 -1.47
C LEU A 211 -12.86 2.33 -1.44
N TRP A 212 -13.68 2.18 -0.41
CA TRP A 212 -14.84 3.04 -0.20
C TRP A 212 -14.42 4.52 -0.02
N TRP A 213 -13.41 4.79 0.82
CA TRP A 213 -12.87 6.15 1.01
C TRP A 213 -12.22 6.70 -0.26
N THR A 214 -11.59 5.82 -1.04
CA THR A 214 -11.05 6.20 -2.35
C THR A 214 -12.17 6.66 -3.30
N GLN A 215 -13.31 5.95 -3.33
CA GLN A 215 -14.46 6.38 -4.12
C GLN A 215 -15.03 7.71 -3.61
N ARG A 216 -15.14 7.87 -2.29
CA ARG A 216 -15.62 9.13 -1.70
C ARG A 216 -14.73 10.32 -2.07
N ALA A 217 -13.42 10.12 -2.14
CA ALA A 217 -12.51 11.14 -2.64
C ALA A 217 -12.82 11.53 -4.10
N VAL A 218 -13.07 10.55 -4.97
CA VAL A 218 -13.47 10.78 -6.37
C VAL A 218 -14.77 11.59 -6.45
N ASP A 219 -15.77 11.25 -5.64
CA ASP A 219 -17.07 11.92 -5.68
C ASP A 219 -16.94 13.40 -5.25
N LEU A 220 -16.17 13.67 -4.19
CA LEU A 220 -15.88 15.04 -3.75
C LEU A 220 -15.12 15.84 -4.81
N ALA A 221 -14.10 15.25 -5.43
CA ALA A 221 -13.33 15.90 -6.49
C ALA A 221 -14.22 16.22 -7.71
N ALA A 222 -15.04 15.27 -8.15
CA ALA A 222 -15.95 15.44 -9.28
C ALA A 222 -17.00 16.54 -9.00
N ALA A 223 -17.52 16.64 -7.78
CA ALA A 223 -18.43 17.70 -7.37
C ALA A 223 -17.75 19.10 -7.35
N GLY A 224 -16.44 19.13 -7.15
CA GLY A 224 -15.56 20.30 -7.31
C GLY A 224 -14.99 20.47 -8.73
N GLY A 225 -15.48 19.71 -9.72
CA GLY A 225 -15.06 19.84 -11.13
C GLY A 225 -13.74 19.14 -11.50
N ASP A 226 -13.05 18.49 -10.55
CA ASP A 226 -11.86 17.66 -10.84
C ASP A 226 -12.27 16.21 -11.11
N ARG A 227 -12.26 15.82 -12.39
CA ARG A 227 -12.54 14.44 -12.82
C ARG A 227 -11.28 13.56 -12.89
N ALA A 228 -10.09 14.14 -12.79
CA ALA A 228 -8.85 13.40 -12.93
C ALA A 228 -8.63 12.41 -11.77
N LEU A 229 -9.19 12.68 -10.60
CA LEU A 229 -9.04 11.82 -9.42
C LEU A 229 -9.60 10.40 -9.62
N ALA A 230 -10.56 10.21 -10.55
CA ALA A 230 -11.02 8.88 -10.95
C ALA A 230 -9.89 8.02 -11.54
N GLY A 231 -8.95 8.64 -12.25
CA GLY A 231 -7.73 7.97 -12.72
C GLY A 231 -6.82 7.54 -11.58
N TYR A 232 -6.72 8.33 -10.51
CA TYR A 232 -5.95 7.95 -9.33
C TYR A 232 -6.62 6.83 -8.53
N ALA A 233 -7.95 6.76 -8.50
CA ALA A 233 -8.66 5.64 -7.87
C ALA A 233 -8.29 4.28 -8.49
N LEU A 234 -8.02 4.23 -9.80
CA LEU A 234 -7.48 3.03 -10.46
C LEU A 234 -6.09 2.67 -9.93
N VAL A 235 -5.22 3.67 -9.69
CA VAL A 235 -3.89 3.46 -9.08
C VAL A 235 -4.02 2.91 -7.67
N ARG A 236 -4.99 3.39 -6.88
CA ARG A 236 -5.28 2.90 -5.52
C ARG A 236 -5.80 1.47 -5.55
N ARG A 237 -6.71 1.13 -6.47
CA ARG A 237 -7.19 -0.24 -6.68
C ARG A 237 -6.05 -1.18 -7.08
N ALA A 238 -5.17 -0.74 -7.99
CA ALA A 238 -3.98 -1.49 -8.40
C ALA A 238 -3.03 -1.76 -7.21
N LEU A 239 -2.94 -0.83 -6.26
CA LEU A 239 -2.16 -1.04 -5.03
C LEU A 239 -2.79 -2.10 -4.11
N VAL A 240 -4.12 -2.18 -4.01
CA VAL A 240 -4.79 -3.24 -3.23
C VAL A 240 -4.53 -4.61 -3.88
N THR A 241 -4.69 -4.71 -5.19
CA THR A 241 -4.44 -5.97 -5.92
C THR A 241 -2.97 -6.39 -5.87
N LEU A 242 -2.05 -5.43 -5.82
CA LEU A 242 -0.62 -5.69 -5.60
C LEU A 242 -0.39 -6.40 -4.27
N TYR A 243 -1.04 -5.97 -3.19
CA TYR A 243 -0.91 -6.61 -1.87
C TYR A 243 -1.62 -7.96 -1.78
N GLN A 244 -2.66 -8.16 -2.59
CA GLN A 244 -3.27 -9.47 -2.85
C GLN A 244 -2.43 -10.34 -3.78
N ASP A 245 -1.28 -9.81 -4.23
CA ASP A 245 -0.29 -10.57 -4.98
C ASP A 245 -0.86 -10.97 -6.37
N ASP A 246 -1.87 -10.23 -6.86
CA ASP A 246 -2.56 -10.38 -8.16
C ASP A 246 -1.88 -9.50 -9.22
N ALA A 247 -0.97 -10.10 -9.98
CA ALA A 247 -0.17 -9.40 -10.97
C ALA A 247 -1.02 -8.90 -12.16
N GLU A 248 -1.94 -9.74 -12.65
CA GLU A 248 -2.74 -9.45 -13.84
C GLU A 248 -3.65 -8.24 -13.59
N GLN A 249 -4.41 -8.26 -12.50
CA GLN A 249 -5.33 -7.18 -12.18
C GLN A 249 -4.58 -5.89 -11.83
N THR A 250 -3.42 -5.98 -11.19
CA THR A 250 -2.55 -4.83 -10.91
C THR A 250 -2.12 -4.13 -12.20
N VAL A 251 -1.64 -4.89 -13.20
CA VAL A 251 -1.24 -4.36 -14.51
C VAL A 251 -2.45 -3.80 -15.26
N ALA A 252 -3.58 -4.51 -15.27
CA ALA A 252 -4.78 -4.10 -15.98
C ALA A 252 -5.34 -2.77 -15.47
N LEU A 253 -5.43 -2.59 -14.14
CA LEU A 253 -5.89 -1.34 -13.52
C LEU A 253 -4.91 -0.19 -13.76
N ALA A 254 -3.61 -0.45 -13.63
CA ALA A 254 -2.58 0.56 -13.87
C ALA A 254 -2.63 1.08 -15.32
N ARG A 255 -2.81 0.19 -16.31
CA ARG A 255 -2.93 0.58 -17.72
C ARG A 255 -4.16 1.43 -18.02
N GLN A 256 -5.28 1.20 -17.35
CA GLN A 256 -6.47 2.06 -17.49
C GLN A 256 -6.20 3.52 -17.05
N ALA A 257 -5.27 3.74 -16.13
CA ALA A 257 -4.86 5.06 -15.66
C ALA A 257 -3.74 5.72 -16.49
N GLN A 258 -3.45 5.21 -17.69
CA GLN A 258 -2.41 5.76 -18.59
C GLN A 258 -2.93 6.74 -19.65
N SER A 259 -4.24 6.99 -19.71
CA SER A 259 -4.86 7.91 -20.68
C SER A 259 -4.15 9.27 -20.73
N GLY A 260 -3.90 9.78 -21.94
CA GLY A 260 -3.24 11.08 -22.15
C GLY A 260 -4.00 12.27 -21.58
N MET A 261 -5.29 12.10 -21.28
CA MET A 261 -6.14 13.12 -20.62
C MET A 261 -5.88 13.24 -19.12
N LEU A 262 -5.18 12.28 -18.51
CA LEU A 262 -4.87 12.31 -17.08
C LEU A 262 -3.58 13.10 -16.80
N PRO A 263 -3.52 13.80 -15.65
CA PRO A 263 -2.31 14.51 -15.22
C PRO A 263 -1.05 13.61 -15.21
N PRO A 264 0.13 14.14 -15.57
CA PRO A 264 1.38 13.37 -15.58
C PRO A 264 1.67 12.64 -14.27
N ARG A 265 1.35 13.25 -13.11
CA ARG A 265 1.53 12.62 -11.81
C ARG A 265 0.73 11.33 -11.65
N ILE A 266 -0.56 11.33 -12.02
CA ILE A 266 -1.42 10.15 -11.92
C ILE A 266 -0.90 9.04 -12.84
N ARG A 267 -0.51 9.39 -14.07
CA ARG A 267 0.07 8.45 -15.03
C ARG A 267 1.42 7.89 -14.55
N GLY A 268 2.24 8.70 -13.90
CA GLY A 268 3.51 8.29 -13.31
C GLY A 268 3.34 7.30 -12.15
N LEU A 269 2.39 7.57 -11.25
CA LEU A 269 2.02 6.65 -10.17
C LEU A 269 1.39 5.36 -10.72
N ALA A 270 0.60 5.45 -11.79
CA ALA A 270 0.08 4.28 -12.50
C ALA A 270 1.22 3.45 -13.10
N ALA A 271 2.21 4.07 -13.73
CA ALA A 271 3.38 3.39 -14.28
C ALA A 271 4.20 2.67 -13.19
N GLN A 272 4.31 3.24 -11.98
CA GLN A 272 4.92 2.53 -10.83
C GLN A 272 4.13 1.27 -10.45
N ARG A 273 2.80 1.32 -10.45
CA ARG A 273 1.97 0.13 -10.16
C ARG A 273 2.04 -0.90 -11.27
N GLU A 274 2.09 -0.46 -12.52
CA GLU A 274 2.32 -1.35 -13.68
C GLU A 274 3.67 -2.07 -13.55
N ALA A 275 4.73 -1.34 -13.19
CA ALA A 275 6.05 -1.93 -12.96
C ALA A 275 6.02 -3.01 -11.86
N GLN A 276 5.37 -2.73 -10.74
CA GLN A 276 5.26 -3.70 -9.66
C GLN A 276 4.40 -4.92 -10.04
N GLY A 277 3.33 -4.72 -10.83
CA GLY A 277 2.54 -5.82 -11.39
C GLY A 277 3.39 -6.72 -12.29
N HIS A 278 4.21 -6.14 -13.16
CA HIS A 278 5.17 -6.90 -13.97
C HIS A 278 6.23 -7.62 -13.12
N ALA A 279 6.73 -6.98 -12.07
CA ALA A 279 7.63 -7.63 -11.12
C ALA A 279 6.99 -8.84 -10.42
N LEU A 280 5.73 -8.72 -9.97
CA LEU A 280 4.98 -9.84 -9.40
C LEU A 280 4.82 -11.02 -10.35
N ALA A 281 4.76 -10.75 -11.66
CA ALA A 281 4.64 -11.75 -12.72
C ALA A 281 6.00 -12.33 -13.17
N GLY A 282 7.13 -11.77 -12.73
CA GLY A 282 8.47 -12.15 -13.20
C GLY A 282 8.88 -11.55 -14.54
N ASP A 283 8.13 -10.58 -15.07
CA ASP A 283 8.44 -9.92 -16.34
C ASP A 283 9.42 -8.75 -16.10
N PHE A 284 10.71 -9.08 -16.12
CA PHE A 284 11.80 -8.15 -15.85
C PHE A 284 11.80 -6.96 -16.82
N ASP A 285 11.71 -7.22 -18.12
CA ASP A 285 11.83 -6.17 -19.14
C ASP A 285 10.63 -5.22 -19.12
N ALA A 286 9.41 -5.73 -18.97
CA ALA A 286 8.23 -4.87 -18.86
C ALA A 286 8.23 -4.05 -17.57
N CYS A 287 8.76 -4.63 -16.48
CA CYS A 287 8.96 -3.90 -15.22
C CYS A 287 9.87 -2.70 -15.41
N LEU A 288 11.08 -2.89 -15.98
CA LEU A 288 12.04 -1.80 -16.20
C LEU A 288 11.48 -0.72 -17.14
N ARG A 289 10.86 -1.12 -18.26
CA ARG A 289 10.21 -0.16 -19.17
C ARG A 289 9.13 0.67 -18.47
N ALA A 290 8.36 0.08 -17.56
CA ALA A 290 7.35 0.81 -16.80
C ALA A 290 7.99 1.76 -15.77
N LEU A 291 9.10 1.40 -15.13
CA LEU A 291 9.87 2.29 -14.26
C LEU A 291 10.44 3.49 -15.01
N ASP A 292 10.96 3.30 -16.22
CA ASP A 292 11.48 4.39 -17.07
C ASP A 292 10.36 5.37 -17.47
N ARG A 293 9.18 4.83 -17.81
CA ARG A 293 7.98 5.66 -18.04
C ARG A 293 7.61 6.44 -16.78
N ALA A 294 7.62 5.80 -15.61
CA ALA A 294 7.31 6.45 -14.34
C ALA A 294 8.27 7.62 -14.07
N ARG A 295 9.58 7.41 -14.26
CA ARG A 295 10.61 8.44 -14.09
C ARG A 295 10.36 9.65 -14.99
N THR A 296 10.09 9.37 -16.26
CA THR A 296 9.80 10.41 -17.26
C THR A 296 8.54 11.22 -16.92
N LEU A 297 7.50 10.58 -16.39
CA LEU A 297 6.24 11.23 -16.04
C LEU A 297 6.32 12.03 -14.74
N LEU A 298 7.03 11.51 -13.72
CA LEU A 298 7.14 12.15 -12.40
C LEU A 298 8.15 13.30 -12.37
N ALA A 299 9.17 13.27 -13.23
CA ALA A 299 10.12 14.39 -13.37
C ALA A 299 9.48 15.69 -13.89
N ARG A 300 8.32 15.60 -14.58
CA ARG A 300 7.64 16.77 -15.15
C ARG A 300 6.88 17.62 -14.12
N GLN A 301 6.74 17.16 -12.87
CA GLN A 301 5.78 17.73 -11.93
C GLN A 301 6.37 18.65 -10.87
N GLU A 302 7.69 18.87 -10.82
CA GLU A 302 8.30 19.75 -9.80
C GLU A 302 7.89 21.24 -9.91
N SER A 303 7.03 21.63 -10.87
CA SER A 303 6.71 23.04 -11.18
C SER A 303 5.27 23.52 -10.95
N GLU A 304 4.36 22.76 -10.32
CA GLU A 304 2.95 23.19 -10.18
C GLU A 304 2.45 23.33 -8.73
N GLY A 305 2.64 24.54 -8.16
CA GLY A 305 1.76 25.17 -7.16
C GLY A 305 1.76 24.66 -5.71
N ASP A 306 1.11 25.42 -4.83
CA ASP A 306 0.93 25.19 -3.38
C ASP A 306 -0.17 24.14 -3.05
N ALA A 307 -0.58 23.33 -4.04
CA ALA A 307 -1.66 22.35 -3.88
C ALA A 307 -1.14 21.06 -3.22
N PRO A 308 -1.95 20.40 -2.35
CA PRO A 308 -1.51 19.15 -1.72
C PRO A 308 -1.24 18.04 -2.75
N VAL A 309 -0.01 17.54 -2.70
CA VAL A 309 0.53 16.51 -3.59
C VAL A 309 -0.17 15.16 -3.40
N ILE A 310 -0.69 14.56 -4.47
CA ILE A 310 -1.32 13.21 -4.44
C ILE A 310 -0.28 12.13 -4.16
N GLY A 311 -0.57 11.14 -3.32
CA GLY A 311 0.32 10.01 -3.07
C GLY A 311 1.54 10.36 -2.21
N SER A 312 2.64 9.61 -2.35
CA SER A 312 3.80 9.76 -1.46
C SER A 312 4.42 11.15 -1.52
N MET A 313 4.69 11.72 -0.34
CA MET A 313 5.36 13.03 -0.17
C MET A 313 6.71 12.91 0.55
N HIS A 314 7.02 11.76 1.15
CA HIS A 314 8.21 11.56 1.99
C HIS A 314 9.28 10.68 1.32
N LEU A 315 9.22 10.57 -0.02
CA LEU A 315 10.19 9.84 -0.83
C LEU A 315 10.84 10.82 -1.81
N PRO A 316 12.11 11.22 -1.59
CA PRO A 316 12.84 12.09 -2.51
C PRO A 316 12.92 11.50 -3.93
N ASP A 317 13.32 10.23 -4.06
CA ASP A 317 13.19 9.47 -5.32
C ASP A 317 12.20 8.32 -5.13
N SER A 318 10.93 8.62 -5.40
CA SER A 318 9.88 7.59 -5.35
C SER A 318 10.08 6.48 -6.38
N VAL A 319 10.69 6.75 -7.54
CA VAL A 319 10.87 5.74 -8.59
C VAL A 319 12.00 4.79 -8.20
N GLY A 320 13.14 5.29 -7.75
CA GLY A 320 14.24 4.47 -7.23
C GLY A 320 13.79 3.56 -6.07
N MET A 321 13.01 4.11 -5.13
CA MET A 321 12.45 3.29 -4.04
C MET A 321 11.55 2.15 -4.56
N ILE A 322 10.74 2.41 -5.59
CA ILE A 322 9.91 1.38 -6.24
C ILE A 322 10.77 0.42 -7.08
N THR A 323 11.89 0.85 -7.66
CA THR A 323 12.86 -0.04 -8.31
C THR A 323 13.37 -1.09 -7.33
N GLY A 324 13.80 -0.69 -6.14
CA GLY A 324 14.24 -1.64 -5.10
C GLY A 324 13.15 -2.62 -4.69
N TRP A 325 11.90 -2.16 -4.63
CA TRP A 325 10.73 -3.02 -4.40
C TRP A 325 10.56 -4.06 -5.52
N CYS A 326 10.58 -3.61 -6.77
CA CYS A 326 10.42 -4.46 -7.95
C CYS A 326 11.53 -5.50 -8.06
N LEU A 327 12.79 -5.11 -7.84
CA LEU A 327 13.94 -6.04 -7.87
C LEU A 327 13.76 -7.20 -6.88
N PHE A 328 13.21 -6.92 -5.70
CA PHE A 328 12.91 -7.98 -4.74
C PHE A 328 11.83 -8.94 -5.26
N ASP A 329 10.72 -8.41 -5.78
CA ASP A 329 9.63 -9.22 -6.31
C ASP A 329 10.01 -9.98 -7.60
N LEU A 330 11.00 -9.47 -8.35
CA LEU A 330 11.67 -10.13 -9.49
C LEU A 330 12.67 -11.23 -9.08
N GLY A 331 12.84 -11.49 -7.77
CA GLY A 331 13.76 -12.52 -7.30
C GLY A 331 15.24 -12.12 -7.33
N GLN A 332 15.55 -10.82 -7.31
CA GLN A 332 16.92 -10.28 -7.29
C GLN A 332 17.23 -9.61 -5.93
N PRO A 333 17.30 -10.40 -4.83
CA PRO A 333 17.36 -9.85 -3.47
C PRO A 333 18.63 -9.02 -3.20
N ARG A 334 19.75 -9.37 -3.81
CA ARG A 334 21.00 -8.58 -3.68
C ARG A 334 20.83 -7.17 -4.23
N GLN A 335 20.43 -7.05 -5.49
CA GLN A 335 20.26 -5.76 -6.16
C GLN A 335 19.15 -4.94 -5.49
N ALA A 336 18.08 -5.61 -5.01
CA ALA A 336 17.04 -4.97 -4.23
C ALA A 336 17.58 -4.35 -2.93
N ALA A 337 18.43 -5.07 -2.20
CA ALA A 337 19.04 -4.58 -0.96
C ALA A 337 19.93 -3.36 -1.22
N GLU A 338 20.80 -3.43 -2.24
CA GLU A 338 21.70 -2.35 -2.66
C GLU A 338 20.92 -1.09 -3.09
N GLU A 339 19.83 -1.25 -3.85
CA GLU A 339 18.96 -0.13 -4.23
C GLU A 339 18.24 0.47 -3.02
N LEU A 340 17.63 -0.37 -2.17
CA LEU A 340 16.90 0.10 -0.99
C LEU A 340 17.83 0.81 0.01
N ASP A 341 19.09 0.41 0.13
CA ASP A 341 20.09 1.12 0.93
C ASP A 341 20.33 2.55 0.43
N ARG A 342 20.59 2.69 -0.88
CA ARG A 342 20.80 4.01 -1.49
C ARG A 342 19.59 4.92 -1.28
N GLN A 343 18.39 4.38 -1.45
CA GLN A 343 17.16 5.17 -1.38
C GLN A 343 16.78 5.52 0.05
N LEU A 344 16.93 4.59 1.01
CA LEU A 344 16.65 4.85 2.42
C LEU A 344 17.60 5.89 3.03
N ALA A 345 18.84 5.98 2.55
CA ALA A 345 19.79 7.00 2.97
C ALA A 345 19.31 8.43 2.67
N LEU A 346 18.40 8.60 1.70
CA LEU A 346 17.82 9.89 1.34
C LEU A 346 16.54 10.22 2.13
N VAL A 347 15.91 9.23 2.76
CA VAL A 347 14.64 9.41 3.48
C VAL A 347 14.91 10.06 4.85
N SER A 348 14.13 11.09 5.19
CA SER A 348 14.22 11.72 6.51
C SER A 348 14.00 10.69 7.64
N PRO A 349 14.80 10.72 8.72
CA PRO A 349 14.54 9.90 9.92
C PRO A 349 13.15 10.12 10.53
N ASP A 350 12.58 11.32 10.39
CA ASP A 350 11.26 11.67 10.93
C ASP A 350 10.10 10.99 10.17
N ALA A 351 10.36 10.50 8.96
CA ALA A 351 9.39 9.77 8.15
C ALA A 351 9.29 8.29 8.59
N VAL A 352 9.04 8.05 9.89
CA VAL A 352 9.16 6.74 10.55
C VAL A 352 8.43 5.61 9.78
N ARG A 353 7.19 5.84 9.33
CA ARG A 353 6.41 4.86 8.57
C ARG A 353 7.06 4.50 7.24
N THR A 354 7.63 5.48 6.56
CA THR A 354 8.40 5.25 5.33
C THR A 354 9.68 4.46 5.65
N GLN A 355 10.41 4.86 6.70
CA GLN A 355 11.62 4.18 7.18
C GLN A 355 11.34 2.70 7.49
N VAL A 356 10.29 2.38 8.23
CA VAL A 356 10.01 0.98 8.58
C VAL A 356 9.45 0.19 7.40
N ARG A 357 8.61 0.77 6.54
CA ARG A 357 8.05 0.07 5.38
C ARG A 357 9.13 -0.42 4.43
N TYR A 358 10.06 0.47 4.08
CA TYR A 358 11.14 0.10 3.16
C TYR A 358 12.34 -0.52 3.88
N GLY A 359 12.58 -0.17 5.15
CA GLY A 359 13.64 -0.76 5.97
C GLY A 359 13.40 -2.24 6.29
N VAL A 360 12.17 -2.65 6.59
CA VAL A 360 11.83 -4.07 6.80
C VAL A 360 12.00 -4.84 5.49
N ARG A 361 11.57 -4.27 4.36
CA ARG A 361 11.79 -4.87 3.03
C ARG A 361 13.27 -4.98 2.69
N ARG A 362 14.09 -3.99 3.04
CA ARG A 362 15.55 -4.05 2.90
C ARG A 362 16.14 -5.20 3.73
N ALA A 363 15.75 -5.34 4.99
CA ALA A 363 16.21 -6.45 5.83
C ALA A 363 15.76 -7.81 5.26
N LEU A 364 14.55 -7.89 4.72
CA LEU A 364 14.05 -9.07 4.02
C LEU A 364 14.88 -9.39 2.76
N ALA A 365 15.29 -8.39 2.00
CA ALA A 365 16.15 -8.55 0.83
C ALA A 365 17.51 -9.15 1.23
N TYR A 366 18.19 -8.58 2.24
CA TYR A 366 19.44 -9.14 2.78
C TYR A 366 19.26 -10.58 3.28
N ALA A 367 18.21 -10.85 4.07
CA ALA A 367 17.95 -12.19 4.59
C ALA A 367 17.70 -13.20 3.45
N SER A 368 17.01 -12.78 2.38
CA SER A 368 16.73 -13.62 1.21
C SER A 368 17.98 -13.86 0.34
N HIS A 369 18.97 -12.97 0.42
CA HIS A 369 20.30 -13.15 -0.18
C HIS A 369 21.28 -13.91 0.73
N GLY A 370 20.84 -14.40 1.90
CA GLY A 370 21.68 -15.16 2.83
C GLY A 370 22.53 -14.32 3.79
N GLU A 371 22.47 -13.00 3.72
CA GLU A 371 23.19 -12.07 4.60
C GLU A 371 22.42 -11.89 5.93
N ILE A 372 22.40 -12.94 6.75
CA ILE A 372 21.55 -13.03 7.96
C ILE A 372 21.97 -12.00 9.03
N ASP A 373 23.27 -11.80 9.24
CA ASP A 373 23.75 -10.83 10.23
C ASP A 373 23.37 -9.40 9.90
N GLN A 374 23.56 -9.01 8.64
CA GLN A 374 23.17 -7.70 8.15
C GLN A 374 21.66 -7.51 8.25
N ALA A 375 20.87 -8.52 7.87
CA ALA A 375 19.41 -8.47 7.99
C ALA A 375 18.94 -8.26 9.44
N CYS A 376 19.51 -8.99 10.40
CA CYS A 376 19.18 -8.82 11.81
C CYS A 376 19.59 -7.45 12.36
N THR A 377 20.79 -6.98 11.98
CA THR A 377 21.34 -5.68 12.39
C THR A 377 20.46 -4.52 11.90
N LEU A 378 20.00 -4.60 10.65
CA LEU A 378 19.11 -3.60 10.06
C LEU A 378 17.67 -3.68 10.59
N ALA A 379 17.17 -4.88 10.91
CA ALA A 379 15.79 -5.06 11.39
C ALA A 379 15.60 -4.62 12.85
N ALA A 380 16.61 -4.84 13.71
CA ALA A 380 16.50 -4.56 15.14
C ALA A 380 16.06 -3.12 15.49
N PRO A 381 16.68 -2.04 14.98
CA PRO A 381 16.27 -0.67 15.31
C PRO A 381 14.91 -0.28 14.71
N LEU A 382 14.39 -1.02 13.72
CA LEU A 382 13.10 -0.73 13.10
C LEU A 382 11.91 -1.20 13.94
N LEU A 383 12.12 -2.14 14.87
CA LEU A 383 11.02 -2.78 15.59
C LEU A 383 10.21 -1.82 16.48
N ASP A 384 10.84 -0.78 17.03
CA ASP A 384 10.14 0.26 17.79
C ASP A 384 9.24 1.10 16.87
N GLY A 385 9.74 1.46 15.69
CA GLY A 385 8.96 2.16 14.67
C GLY A 385 7.79 1.30 14.15
N VAL A 386 8.01 0.00 13.95
CA VAL A 386 6.95 -0.96 13.57
C VAL A 386 5.83 -0.97 14.61
N ALA A 387 6.19 -1.00 15.90
CA ALA A 387 5.25 -0.95 17.00
C ALA A 387 4.50 0.39 17.09
N ALA A 388 5.18 1.51 16.79
CA ALA A 388 4.59 2.84 16.84
C ALA A 388 3.58 3.10 15.71
N VAL A 389 3.90 2.69 14.47
CA VAL A 389 3.07 3.03 13.31
C VAL A 389 1.93 2.05 13.07
N ARG A 390 2.03 0.81 13.60
CA ARG A 390 1.05 -0.28 13.48
C ARG A 390 0.43 -0.35 12.09
N SER A 391 1.25 -0.76 11.12
CA SER A 391 0.86 -0.86 9.72
C SER A 391 0.64 -2.30 9.29
N ALA A 392 -0.51 -2.58 8.70
CA ALA A 392 -0.83 -3.84 8.04
C ALA A 392 0.13 -4.10 6.87
N THR A 393 0.45 -3.07 6.09
CA THR A 393 1.31 -3.22 4.91
C THR A 393 2.76 -3.50 5.29
N VAL A 394 3.26 -2.93 6.39
CA VAL A 394 4.60 -3.26 6.95
C VAL A 394 4.61 -4.68 7.53
N THR A 395 3.51 -5.08 8.18
CA THR A 395 3.37 -6.41 8.77
C THR A 395 3.48 -7.54 7.74
N ILE A 396 3.08 -7.31 6.48
CA ILE A 396 3.25 -8.28 5.38
C ILE A 396 4.73 -8.64 5.18
N ASP A 397 5.60 -7.64 5.04
CA ASP A 397 7.04 -7.87 4.86
C ASP A 397 7.70 -8.33 6.16
N LEU A 398 7.21 -7.91 7.33
CA LEU A 398 7.68 -8.39 8.63
C LEU A 398 7.44 -9.90 8.81
N ARG A 399 6.26 -10.39 8.40
CA ARG A 399 5.93 -11.83 8.40
C ARG A 399 6.76 -12.60 7.38
N ARG A 400 7.08 -12.01 6.22
CA ARG A 400 8.02 -12.59 5.24
C ARG A 400 9.41 -12.71 5.86
N LEU A 401 9.93 -11.64 6.48
CA LEU A 401 11.23 -11.62 7.16
C LEU A 401 11.30 -12.69 8.27
N ALA A 402 10.28 -12.76 9.13
CA ALA A 402 10.21 -13.78 10.18
C ALA A 402 10.29 -15.21 9.64
N ARG A 403 9.61 -15.51 8.51
CA ARG A 403 9.68 -16.82 7.85
C ARG A 403 11.05 -17.11 7.26
N VAL A 404 11.75 -16.09 6.73
CA VAL A 404 13.12 -16.25 6.24
C VAL A 404 14.06 -16.57 7.41
N LEU A 405 14.06 -15.74 8.45
CA LEU A 405 14.94 -15.88 9.61
C LEU A 405 14.66 -17.17 10.41
N ALA A 406 13.42 -17.67 10.44
CA ALA A 406 13.08 -18.94 11.11
C ALA A 406 13.84 -20.16 10.53
N ARG A 407 14.29 -20.08 9.26
CA ARG A 407 15.17 -21.12 8.66
C ARG A 407 16.58 -21.13 9.25
N HIS A 408 16.93 -20.07 9.99
CA HIS A 408 18.22 -19.83 10.61
C HIS A 408 18.09 -19.70 12.14
N SER A 409 17.19 -20.46 12.77
CA SER A 409 16.95 -20.43 14.23
C SER A 409 18.20 -20.75 15.08
N GLY A 410 19.19 -21.43 14.50
CA GLY A 410 20.51 -21.64 15.10
C GLY A 410 21.42 -20.40 15.14
N HIS A 411 21.06 -19.32 14.46
CA HIS A 411 21.86 -18.09 14.36
C HIS A 411 21.69 -17.20 15.61
N ALA A 412 22.79 -16.73 16.19
CA ALA A 412 22.75 -16.00 17.47
C ALA A 412 21.92 -14.70 17.40
N LEU A 413 22.10 -13.89 16.36
CA LEU A 413 21.31 -12.67 16.16
C LEU A 413 19.83 -12.94 15.89
N VAL A 414 19.50 -14.03 15.18
CA VAL A 414 18.11 -14.45 14.96
C VAL A 414 17.43 -14.78 16.28
N ARG A 415 18.06 -15.59 17.15
CA ARG A 415 17.50 -15.92 18.48
C ARG A 415 17.24 -14.69 19.34
N ARG A 416 18.08 -13.65 19.24
CA ARG A 416 17.90 -12.39 19.98
C ARG A 416 16.69 -11.60 19.45
N LEU A 417 16.48 -11.61 18.14
CA LEU A 417 15.43 -10.84 17.48
C LEU A 417 14.06 -11.54 17.52
N GLU A 418 14.05 -12.88 17.53
CA GLU A 418 12.86 -13.73 17.39
C GLU A 418 11.72 -13.35 18.33
N PRO A 419 11.91 -13.14 19.65
CA PRO A 419 10.78 -12.88 20.55
C PRO A 419 10.01 -11.61 20.17
N ARG A 420 10.72 -10.51 19.87
CA ARG A 420 10.09 -9.25 19.44
C ARG A 420 9.45 -9.39 18.07
N LEU A 421 10.13 -10.06 17.13
CA LEU A 421 9.63 -10.26 15.77
C LEU A 421 8.35 -11.12 15.75
N ALA A 422 8.29 -12.15 16.60
CA ALA A 422 7.13 -13.03 16.73
C ALA A 422 5.91 -12.29 17.30
N VAL A 423 6.10 -11.41 18.30
CA VAL A 423 5.02 -10.57 18.84
C VAL A 423 4.52 -9.59 17.78
N LEU A 424 5.41 -8.79 17.20
CA LEU A 424 5.04 -7.73 16.26
C LEU A 424 4.41 -8.26 14.97
N SER A 425 4.84 -9.43 14.47
CA SER A 425 4.27 -10.04 13.26
C SER A 425 2.85 -10.59 13.46
N ARG A 426 2.40 -10.75 14.71
CA ARG A 426 1.08 -11.26 15.08
C ARG A 426 0.15 -10.19 15.65
N LEU A 427 0.64 -8.97 15.91
CA LEU A 427 -0.20 -7.91 16.43
C LEU A 427 -1.35 -7.64 15.44
N PRO A 428 -2.61 -7.65 15.91
CA PRO A 428 -3.71 -7.14 15.11
C PRO A 428 -3.47 -5.66 14.86
N VAL A 429 -3.78 -5.25 13.65
CA VAL A 429 -3.82 -3.84 13.29
C VAL A 429 -5.23 -3.36 13.63
N SER A 430 -5.31 -2.23 14.36
CA SER A 430 -6.53 -1.81 15.08
C SER A 430 -7.69 -1.42 14.16
#